data_AF-A0AAW5A6C0-F1
#
_entry.id   AF-A0AAW5A6C0-F1
#
_cell.length_a   1.000
_cell.length_b   1.000
_cell.length_c   1.000
_cell.angle_alpha   90.00
_cell.angle_beta   90.00
_cell.angle_gamma   90.00
#
_symmetry.space_group_name_H-M   'P 1'
#
loop_
_entity.id
_entity.type
_entity.pdbx_description
1 polymer ?
#
loop_
_entity_poly.entity_id
_entity_poly.type
_entity_poly.pdbx_seq_one_letter_code
_entity_poly.pdbx_strand_id
1 'polypeptide(L)'
;MKRTIKTLAAAGVVAVIMGAGVVHFGVFNVGADEPHSDPVYALLSTARDRSIAVRSRDIKVPDLSDEALIRAGAGNYNSMCIGCHLAPSVAGTELSKSLYPAPPNLSKLGVDGNPAAAFWIIKHGIKSTGMPAWGKSMADPYIWGMVAFLQQLPALDAEQYKALTASSDGHQHGGGETKMHNHEGQHDGQKEAAAGHHDAGGAEEVAESDDHHDDKNSAHLHDEDAAPSQDESTEHAHTEGADAPADQPKTHTHADGKEHTHAK
;
A
#
# COMPACT_ATOMS: atom_id res chain seq x y z
N MET A 1 40.69 31.98 -8.95
CA MET A 1 40.27 31.90 -7.54
C MET A 1 39.17 32.91 -7.17
N LYS A 2 39.41 34.18 -6.78
CA LYS A 2 38.29 35.07 -6.34
C LYS A 2 37.15 35.26 -7.37
N ARG A 3 37.47 35.41 -8.66
CA ARG A 3 36.46 35.46 -9.75
C ARG A 3 35.74 34.10 -9.94
N THR A 4 36.50 33.00 -9.98
CA THR A 4 35.94 31.64 -10.18
C THR A 4 35.05 31.18 -9.04
N ILE A 5 35.32 31.57 -7.80
CA ILE A 5 34.44 31.33 -6.64
C ILE A 5 33.12 32.11 -6.82
N LYS A 6 33.18 33.38 -7.22
CA LYS A 6 31.96 34.19 -7.46
C LYS A 6 31.10 33.63 -8.59
N THR A 7 31.69 33.15 -9.69
CA THR A 7 30.92 32.55 -10.80
C THR A 7 30.29 31.21 -10.40
N LEU A 8 30.99 30.36 -9.64
CA LEU A 8 30.42 29.11 -9.13
C LEU A 8 29.28 29.36 -8.12
N ALA A 9 29.44 30.33 -7.22
CA ALA A 9 28.38 30.71 -6.28
C ALA A 9 27.13 31.25 -7.01
N ALA A 10 27.31 32.13 -8.01
CA ALA A 10 26.21 32.64 -8.81
C ALA A 10 25.50 31.53 -9.62
N ALA A 11 26.26 30.62 -10.24
CA ALA A 11 25.70 29.48 -10.95
C ALA A 11 24.91 28.53 -10.02
N GLY A 12 25.42 28.28 -8.80
CA GLY A 12 24.71 27.51 -7.79
C GLY A 12 23.40 28.15 -7.35
N VAL A 13 23.38 29.47 -7.12
CA VAL A 13 22.13 30.21 -6.80
C VAL A 13 21.13 30.13 -7.95
N VAL A 14 21.56 30.31 -9.20
CA VAL A 14 20.68 30.18 -10.37
C VAL A 14 20.13 28.76 -10.50
N ALA A 15 20.95 27.72 -10.28
CA ALA A 15 20.49 26.33 -10.30
C ALA A 15 19.45 26.03 -9.20
N VAL A 16 19.64 26.57 -7.99
CA VAL A 16 18.65 26.44 -6.89
C VAL A 16 17.34 27.17 -7.23
N ILE A 17 17.40 28.38 -7.79
CA ILE A 17 16.21 29.13 -8.20
C ILE A 17 15.45 28.40 -9.32
N MET A 18 16.14 27.86 -10.33
CA MET A 18 15.49 27.06 -11.38
C MET A 18 14.87 25.79 -10.82
N GLY A 19 15.58 25.05 -9.95
CA GLY A 19 15.03 23.85 -9.31
C GLY A 19 13.79 24.15 -8.45
N ALA A 20 13.81 25.23 -7.67
CA ALA A 20 12.66 25.69 -6.90
C ALA A 20 11.48 26.09 -7.81
N GLY A 21 11.74 26.75 -8.94
CA GLY A 21 10.71 27.08 -9.94
C GLY A 21 10.07 25.84 -10.57
N VAL A 22 10.87 24.87 -10.99
CA VAL A 22 10.40 23.59 -11.59
C VAL A 22 9.50 22.82 -10.62
N VAL A 23 9.82 22.83 -9.32
CA VAL A 23 8.96 22.25 -8.27
C VAL A 23 7.70 23.10 -8.04
N HIS A 24 7.83 24.41 -7.91
CA HIS A 24 6.70 25.32 -7.60
C HIS A 24 5.64 25.34 -8.71
N PHE A 25 6.05 25.27 -9.98
CA PHE A 25 5.15 25.21 -11.12
C PHE A 25 4.69 23.79 -11.50
N GLY A 26 4.97 22.78 -10.67
CA GLY A 26 4.45 21.41 -10.87
C GLY A 26 4.96 20.71 -12.14
N VAL A 27 6.13 21.11 -12.66
CA VAL A 27 6.64 20.64 -13.97
C VAL A 27 7.08 19.16 -13.94
N PHE A 28 7.37 18.63 -12.75
CA PHE A 28 7.49 17.18 -12.55
C PHE A 28 6.15 16.59 -12.15
N ASN A 29 5.60 15.70 -12.98
CA ASN A 29 4.53 14.81 -12.55
C ASN A 29 5.04 13.90 -11.41
N VAL A 30 4.15 13.58 -10.47
CA VAL A 30 4.39 12.69 -9.32
C VAL A 30 3.44 11.48 -9.29
N GLY A 31 2.60 11.33 -10.33
CA GLY A 31 1.78 10.14 -10.54
C GLY A 31 2.64 8.88 -10.68
N ALA A 32 2.25 7.80 -10.00
CA ALA A 32 2.95 6.52 -10.06
C ALA A 32 2.69 5.74 -11.36
N ASP A 33 1.75 6.23 -12.17
CA ASP A 33 1.40 5.76 -13.51
C ASP A 33 2.38 6.25 -14.60
N GLU A 34 3.15 7.32 -14.35
CA GLU A 34 4.22 7.78 -15.25
C GLU A 34 5.60 7.27 -14.79
N PRO A 35 6.28 6.39 -15.56
CA PRO A 35 7.61 5.93 -15.19
C PRO A 35 8.67 7.04 -15.25
N HIS A 36 9.67 6.98 -14.37
CA HIS A 36 10.90 7.76 -14.53
C HIS A 36 11.54 7.46 -15.90
N SER A 37 12.00 8.50 -16.60
CA SER A 37 12.80 8.35 -17.82
C SER A 37 14.06 7.49 -17.59
N ASP A 38 14.48 6.75 -18.62
CA ASP A 38 15.54 5.74 -18.53
C ASP A 38 16.82 6.18 -17.76
N PRO A 39 17.38 7.40 -17.93
CA PRO A 39 18.56 7.81 -17.19
C PRO A 39 18.31 7.97 -15.69
N VAL A 40 17.10 8.42 -15.30
CA VAL A 40 16.68 8.57 -13.91
C VAL A 40 16.36 7.20 -13.31
N TYR A 41 15.65 6.34 -14.05
CA TYR A 41 15.40 4.96 -13.63
C TYR A 41 16.69 4.16 -13.43
N ALA A 42 17.66 4.28 -14.36
CA ALA A 42 18.98 3.65 -14.27
C ALA A 42 19.78 4.16 -13.06
N LEU A 43 19.73 5.46 -12.77
CA LEU A 43 20.38 6.04 -11.59
C LEU A 43 19.74 5.53 -10.29
N LEU A 44 18.41 5.53 -10.20
CA LEU A 44 17.67 5.10 -9.01
C LEU A 44 17.82 3.60 -8.72
N SER A 45 17.74 2.75 -9.75
CA SER A 45 17.97 1.31 -9.63
C SER A 45 19.42 1.00 -9.24
N THR A 46 20.41 1.65 -9.89
CA THR A 46 21.83 1.53 -9.49
C THR A 46 22.05 1.95 -8.03
N ALA A 47 21.44 3.06 -7.59
CA ALA A 47 21.55 3.53 -6.21
C ALA A 47 20.90 2.56 -5.20
N ARG A 48 19.72 2.02 -5.53
CA ARG A 48 19.01 0.98 -4.75
C ARG A 48 19.88 -0.26 -4.60
N ASP A 49 20.35 -0.83 -5.70
CA ASP A 49 21.03 -2.13 -5.72
C ASP A 49 22.42 -2.06 -5.08
N ARG A 50 23.15 -0.96 -5.30
CA ARG A 50 24.41 -0.71 -4.61
C ARG A 50 24.20 -0.40 -3.13
N SER A 51 23.11 0.25 -2.73
CA SER A 51 22.77 0.46 -1.31
C SER A 51 22.45 -0.87 -0.61
N ILE A 52 21.60 -1.72 -1.20
CA ILE A 52 21.28 -3.06 -0.67
C ILE A 52 22.58 -3.86 -0.47
N ALA A 53 23.38 -4.03 -1.52
CA ALA A 53 24.63 -4.80 -1.45
C ALA A 53 25.66 -4.22 -0.46
N VAL A 54 25.68 -2.90 -0.26
CA VAL A 54 26.54 -2.25 0.74
C VAL A 54 26.08 -2.51 2.18
N ARG A 55 24.76 -2.60 2.41
CA ARG A 55 24.13 -2.68 3.74
C ARG A 55 23.78 -4.10 4.20
N SER A 56 23.62 -5.06 3.28
CA SER A 56 23.40 -6.47 3.62
C SER A 56 24.69 -7.26 3.87
N ARG A 57 25.86 -6.75 3.45
CA ARG A 57 27.13 -7.51 3.43
C ARG A 57 27.51 -8.18 4.77
N ASP A 58 27.24 -7.50 5.88
CA ASP A 58 27.67 -7.89 7.23
C ASP A 58 26.56 -8.60 8.02
N ILE A 59 25.39 -8.84 7.37
CA ILE A 59 24.26 -9.52 7.98
C ILE A 59 24.55 -11.01 8.06
N LYS A 60 24.67 -11.53 9.28
CA LYS A 60 24.80 -12.95 9.55
C LYS A 60 23.47 -13.63 9.27
N VAL A 61 23.44 -14.44 8.20
CA VAL A 61 22.32 -15.34 7.90
C VAL A 61 22.32 -16.46 8.95
N PRO A 62 21.19 -16.74 9.64
CA PRO A 62 21.06 -17.89 10.54
C PRO A 62 20.92 -19.19 9.74
N ASP A 63 20.70 -20.32 10.41
CA ASP A 63 20.17 -21.50 9.72
C ASP A 63 18.75 -21.19 9.22
N LEU A 64 18.47 -21.57 7.97
CA LEU A 64 17.19 -21.38 7.29
C LEU A 64 16.53 -22.72 6.91
N SER A 65 17.08 -23.85 7.37
CA SER A 65 16.58 -25.21 7.09
C SER A 65 15.50 -25.70 8.06
N ASP A 66 15.23 -24.96 9.14
CA ASP A 66 14.20 -25.29 10.12
C ASP A 66 12.78 -25.23 9.52
N GLU A 67 12.09 -26.38 9.51
CA GLU A 67 10.72 -26.51 9.03
C GLU A 67 9.72 -25.60 9.77
N ALA A 68 9.94 -25.34 11.07
CA ALA A 68 9.05 -24.46 11.85
C ALA A 68 9.23 -22.99 11.42
N LEU A 69 10.47 -22.57 11.21
CA LEU A 69 10.84 -21.24 10.68
C LEU A 69 10.27 -21.03 9.26
N ILE A 70 10.42 -22.03 8.38
CA ILE A 70 9.85 -22.02 7.02
C ILE A 70 8.31 -21.93 7.06
N ARG A 71 7.66 -22.68 7.95
CA ARG A 71 6.20 -22.72 8.08
C ARG A 71 5.63 -21.39 8.56
N ALA A 72 6.18 -20.81 9.62
CA ALA A 72 5.80 -19.47 10.10
C ALA A 72 6.08 -18.39 9.03
N GLY A 73 7.15 -18.56 8.25
CA GLY A 73 7.45 -17.75 7.07
C GLY A 73 6.37 -17.81 5.98
N ALA A 74 5.82 -19.01 5.71
CA ALA A 74 4.76 -19.21 4.74
C ALA A 74 3.47 -18.48 5.15
N GLY A 75 3.08 -18.57 6.42
CA GLY A 75 1.90 -17.86 6.96
C GLY A 75 2.03 -16.34 6.80
N ASN A 76 3.15 -15.76 7.25
CA ASN A 76 3.42 -14.33 7.07
C ASN A 76 3.48 -13.91 5.59
N TYR A 77 4.16 -14.66 4.73
CA TYR A 77 4.20 -14.37 3.29
C TYR A 77 2.79 -14.35 2.68
N ASN A 78 1.96 -15.34 3.03
CA ASN A 78 0.59 -15.44 2.54
C ASN A 78 -0.31 -14.29 3.02
N SER A 79 -0.11 -13.79 4.24
CA SER A 79 -0.88 -12.65 4.76
C SER A 79 -0.40 -11.29 4.26
N MET A 80 0.89 -11.13 3.93
CA MET A 80 1.53 -9.82 3.76
C MET A 80 2.06 -9.54 2.34
N CYS A 81 2.46 -10.57 1.60
CA CYS A 81 3.28 -10.40 0.39
C CYS A 81 2.53 -10.74 -0.91
N ILE A 82 1.61 -11.70 -0.90
CA ILE A 82 0.97 -12.21 -2.13
C ILE A 82 0.22 -11.15 -2.93
N GLY A 83 -0.32 -10.12 -2.26
CA GLY A 83 -1.02 -9.01 -2.92
C GLY A 83 -0.15 -8.25 -3.92
N CYS A 84 1.17 -8.20 -3.69
CA CYS A 84 2.14 -7.54 -4.58
C CYS A 84 3.02 -8.56 -5.34
N HIS A 85 3.48 -9.61 -4.66
CA HIS A 85 4.54 -10.52 -5.13
C HIS A 85 4.05 -11.89 -5.63
N LEU A 86 2.74 -12.15 -5.50
CA LEU A 86 2.03 -13.34 -5.97
C LEU A 86 2.42 -14.66 -5.25
N ALA A 87 1.57 -15.67 -5.38
CA ALA A 87 1.82 -17.05 -4.93
C ALA A 87 1.91 -17.99 -6.15
N PRO A 88 2.30 -19.28 -5.99
CA PRO A 88 2.35 -20.23 -7.10
C PRO A 88 1.00 -20.32 -7.81
N SER A 89 1.03 -20.33 -9.15
CA SER A 89 -0.15 -20.31 -10.03
C SER A 89 -1.10 -19.10 -9.88
N VAL A 90 -0.78 -18.08 -9.09
CA VAL A 90 -1.58 -16.85 -8.98
C VAL A 90 -1.21 -15.88 -10.12
N ALA A 91 -2.22 -15.45 -10.88
CA ALA A 91 -2.09 -14.42 -11.90
C ALA A 91 -1.88 -13.02 -11.28
N GLY A 92 -1.40 -12.06 -12.08
CA GLY A 92 -1.18 -10.69 -11.60
C GLY A 92 -2.45 -10.07 -10.99
N THR A 93 -2.38 -9.72 -9.70
CA THR A 93 -3.37 -8.93 -8.97
C THR A 93 -3.35 -7.48 -9.44
N GLU A 94 -4.42 -6.72 -9.20
CA GLU A 94 -4.43 -5.29 -9.53
C GLU A 94 -3.30 -4.53 -8.84
N LEU A 95 -3.05 -4.79 -7.55
CA LEU A 95 -1.94 -4.17 -6.81
C LEU A 95 -0.56 -4.54 -7.38
N SER A 96 -0.36 -5.76 -7.90
CA SER A 96 0.90 -6.13 -8.57
C SER A 96 1.11 -5.44 -9.93
N LYS A 97 0.02 -5.01 -10.59
CA LYS A 97 0.07 -4.29 -11.88
C LYS A 97 0.21 -2.78 -11.69
N SER A 98 -0.47 -2.22 -10.68
CA SER A 98 -0.58 -0.76 -10.46
C SER A 98 0.56 -0.17 -9.62
N LEU A 99 1.44 -0.98 -9.05
CA LEU A 99 2.62 -0.51 -8.32
C LEU A 99 3.78 -0.20 -9.28
N TYR A 100 4.35 1.00 -9.14
CA TYR A 100 5.59 1.38 -9.81
C TYR A 100 6.75 1.59 -8.80
N PRO A 101 7.96 1.07 -9.07
CA PRO A 101 8.26 0.02 -10.05
C PRO A 101 7.52 -1.28 -9.73
N ALA A 102 7.19 -2.05 -10.77
CA ALA A 102 6.46 -3.31 -10.66
C ALA A 102 7.16 -4.30 -9.69
N PRO A 103 6.43 -4.88 -8.71
CA PRO A 103 7.00 -5.86 -7.80
C PRO A 103 7.47 -7.13 -8.55
N PRO A 104 8.63 -7.70 -8.21
CA PRO A 104 9.04 -9.00 -8.73
C PRO A 104 8.08 -10.10 -8.27
N ASN A 105 7.75 -11.04 -9.16
CA ASN A 105 7.04 -12.26 -8.81
C ASN A 105 7.97 -13.19 -8.01
N LEU A 106 7.78 -13.25 -6.69
CA LEU A 106 8.64 -14.03 -5.81
C LEU A 106 8.31 -15.53 -5.85
N SER A 107 7.11 -15.92 -6.30
CA SER A 107 6.80 -17.34 -6.61
C SER A 107 7.60 -17.94 -7.77
N LYS A 108 8.43 -17.13 -8.45
CA LYS A 108 9.39 -17.56 -9.48
C LYS A 108 10.86 -17.27 -9.15
N LEU A 109 11.13 -16.25 -8.33
CA LEU A 109 12.50 -15.76 -8.07
C LEU A 109 13.03 -16.05 -6.66
N GLY A 110 12.14 -16.22 -5.67
CA GLY A 110 12.54 -16.46 -4.28
C GLY A 110 13.44 -15.36 -3.72
N VAL A 111 14.62 -15.74 -3.20
CA VAL A 111 15.63 -14.80 -2.65
C VAL A 111 16.79 -14.47 -3.60
N ASP A 112 16.75 -14.90 -4.87
CA ASP A 112 17.85 -14.74 -5.86
C ASP A 112 19.25 -15.08 -5.31
N GLY A 113 19.34 -16.22 -4.60
CA GLY A 113 20.58 -16.69 -3.97
C GLY A 113 21.13 -15.82 -2.83
N ASN A 114 20.47 -14.74 -2.42
CA ASN A 114 21.00 -13.77 -1.45
C ASN A 114 20.06 -13.52 -0.24
N PRO A 115 20.01 -14.44 0.74
CA PRO A 115 19.18 -14.30 1.94
C PRO A 115 19.44 -13.03 2.74
N ALA A 116 20.69 -12.55 2.80
CA ALA A 116 21.05 -11.33 3.50
C ALA A 116 20.46 -10.07 2.84
N ALA A 117 20.43 -10.02 1.50
CA ALA A 117 19.74 -8.96 0.77
C ALA A 117 18.22 -9.07 0.95
N ALA A 118 17.64 -10.26 0.81
CA ALA A 118 16.21 -10.49 1.01
C ALA A 118 15.75 -10.04 2.42
N PHE A 119 16.48 -10.43 3.47
CA PHE A 119 16.24 -9.97 4.84
C PHE A 119 16.28 -8.44 4.95
N TRP A 120 17.32 -7.79 4.40
CA TRP A 120 17.44 -6.33 4.46
C TRP A 120 16.29 -5.62 3.73
N ILE A 121 15.90 -6.11 2.55
CA ILE A 121 14.82 -5.58 1.73
C ILE A 121 13.47 -5.71 2.45
N ILE A 122 13.16 -6.87 3.05
CA ILE A 122 11.91 -7.07 3.80
C ILE A 122 11.90 -6.20 5.07
N LYS A 123 13.03 -6.13 5.79
CA LYS A 123 13.15 -5.34 7.03
C LYS A 123 13.01 -3.83 6.81
N HIS A 124 13.57 -3.30 5.71
CA HIS A 124 13.63 -1.85 5.48
C HIS A 124 12.71 -1.32 4.38
N GLY A 125 12.07 -2.20 3.59
CA GLY A 125 11.34 -1.84 2.39
C GLY A 125 12.26 -1.24 1.32
N ILE A 126 11.67 -0.63 0.29
CA ILE A 126 12.41 0.16 -0.69
C ILE A 126 11.82 1.58 -0.71
N LYS A 127 12.67 2.58 -0.47
CA LYS A 127 12.27 3.99 -0.53
C LYS A 127 11.78 4.35 -1.95
N SER A 128 10.69 5.10 -2.02
CA SER A 128 10.04 5.53 -3.27
C SER A 128 9.51 4.38 -4.13
N THR A 129 9.00 3.33 -3.47
CA THR A 129 8.12 2.30 -4.05
C THR A 129 6.98 2.03 -3.06
N GLY A 130 6.01 1.18 -3.44
CA GLY A 130 4.97 0.70 -2.52
C GLY A 130 5.43 -0.34 -1.47
N MET A 131 6.72 -0.65 -1.35
CA MET A 131 7.20 -1.71 -0.45
C MET A 131 7.49 -1.16 0.98
N PRO A 132 6.70 -1.54 2.00
CA PRO A 132 6.83 -1.01 3.36
C PRO A 132 8.03 -1.60 4.12
N ALA A 133 8.42 -0.91 5.19
CA ALA A 133 9.51 -1.31 6.08
C ALA A 133 9.02 -2.18 7.24
N TRP A 134 8.89 -3.49 7.02
CA TRP A 134 8.28 -4.40 8.00
C TRP A 134 9.01 -4.49 9.34
N GLY A 135 10.31 -4.19 9.38
CA GLY A 135 11.11 -4.09 10.61
C GLY A 135 10.71 -2.96 11.56
N LYS A 136 9.64 -2.20 11.25
CA LYS A 136 8.98 -1.27 12.20
C LYS A 136 7.91 -1.94 13.07
N SER A 137 7.33 -3.06 12.63
CA SER A 137 6.25 -3.77 13.33
C SER A 137 6.52 -5.27 13.49
N MET A 138 7.56 -5.81 12.88
CA MET A 138 7.92 -7.23 12.93
C MET A 138 9.35 -7.42 13.44
N ALA A 139 9.53 -8.37 14.37
CA ALA A 139 10.85 -8.73 14.88
C ALA A 139 11.64 -9.64 13.90
N ASP A 140 12.96 -9.51 13.93
CA ASP A 140 13.89 -10.18 13.01
C ASP A 140 13.68 -11.70 12.81
N PRO A 141 13.32 -12.53 13.81
CA PRO A 141 13.07 -13.96 13.60
C PRO A 141 11.93 -14.23 12.60
N TYR A 142 10.86 -13.44 12.61
CA TYR A 142 9.72 -13.61 11.69
C TYR A 142 10.08 -13.16 10.26
N ILE A 143 10.97 -12.18 10.14
CA ILE A 143 11.55 -11.77 8.85
C ILE A 143 12.46 -12.87 8.31
N TRP A 144 13.29 -13.50 9.15
CA TRP A 144 14.07 -14.68 8.76
C TRP A 144 13.19 -15.88 8.37
N GLY A 145 12.02 -16.04 9.01
CA GLY A 145 10.99 -16.99 8.59
C GLY A 145 10.58 -16.79 7.13
N MET A 146 10.18 -15.57 6.76
CA MET A 146 9.85 -15.26 5.36
C MET A 146 11.03 -15.48 4.41
N VAL A 147 12.27 -15.19 4.83
CA VAL A 147 13.48 -15.43 4.01
C VAL A 147 13.74 -16.94 3.80
N ALA A 148 13.57 -17.76 4.84
CA ALA A 148 13.67 -19.22 4.74
C ALA A 148 12.58 -19.78 3.81
N PHE A 149 11.34 -19.32 3.97
CA PHE A 149 10.24 -19.68 3.08
C PHE A 149 10.50 -19.28 1.62
N LEU A 150 11.02 -18.08 1.38
CA LEU A 150 11.35 -17.58 0.03
C LEU A 150 12.49 -18.37 -0.66
N GLN A 151 13.28 -19.17 0.07
CA GLN A 151 14.21 -20.12 -0.56
C GLN A 151 13.48 -21.34 -1.15
N GLN A 152 12.40 -21.80 -0.50
CA GLN A 152 11.62 -22.96 -0.93
C GLN A 152 10.55 -22.60 -1.96
N LEU A 153 9.96 -21.41 -1.84
CA LEU A 153 8.80 -20.96 -2.61
C LEU A 153 8.88 -21.23 -4.14
N PRO A 154 9.98 -20.99 -4.86
CA PRO A 154 10.04 -21.25 -6.31
C PRO A 154 9.98 -22.73 -6.72
N ALA A 155 10.14 -23.66 -5.76
CA ALA A 155 10.01 -25.10 -5.97
C ALA A 155 8.63 -25.64 -5.57
N LEU A 156 7.77 -24.84 -4.93
CA LEU A 156 6.44 -25.25 -4.48
C LEU A 156 5.41 -25.15 -5.61
N ASP A 157 4.63 -26.22 -5.80
CA ASP A 157 3.38 -26.13 -6.54
C ASP A 157 2.26 -25.49 -5.70
N ALA A 158 1.08 -25.27 -6.31
CA ALA A 158 -0.05 -24.62 -5.66
C ALA A 158 -0.69 -25.44 -4.53
N GLU A 159 -0.61 -26.78 -4.57
CA GLU A 159 -1.14 -27.66 -3.52
C GLU A 159 -0.17 -27.71 -2.33
N GLN A 160 1.13 -27.83 -2.60
CA GLN A 160 2.20 -27.76 -1.60
C GLN A 160 2.20 -26.41 -0.87
N TYR A 161 2.11 -25.31 -1.61
CA TYR A 161 1.98 -23.96 -1.05
C TYR A 161 0.74 -23.85 -0.14
N LYS A 162 -0.42 -24.34 -0.61
CA LYS A 162 -1.66 -24.31 0.17
C LYS A 162 -1.59 -25.18 1.43
N ALA A 163 -0.98 -26.36 1.36
CA ALA A 163 -0.80 -27.23 2.52
C ALA A 163 0.15 -26.62 3.56
N LEU A 164 1.28 -26.08 3.12
CA LEU A 164 2.27 -25.46 4.01
C LEU A 164 1.70 -24.20 4.69
N THR A 165 1.07 -23.30 3.93
CA THR A 165 0.42 -22.09 4.48
C THR A 165 -0.72 -22.41 5.44
N ALA A 166 -1.56 -23.41 5.14
CA ALA A 166 -2.64 -23.86 6.02
C ALA A 166 -2.14 -24.57 7.30
N SER A 167 -0.87 -24.96 7.36
CA SER A 167 -0.25 -25.57 8.55
C SER A 167 0.43 -24.55 9.50
N SER A 168 0.52 -23.28 9.09
CA SER A 168 1.05 -22.17 9.90
C SER A 168 -0.05 -21.56 10.77
N ASP A 169 0.31 -21.00 11.93
CA ASP A 169 -0.62 -20.23 12.78
C ASP A 169 -0.92 -18.82 12.19
N GLY A 170 -0.99 -18.71 10.87
CA GLY A 170 -1.24 -17.47 10.13
C GLY A 170 -0.13 -16.43 10.26
N HIS A 171 -0.53 -15.22 10.67
CA HIS A 171 0.27 -13.99 10.65
C HIS A 171 0.84 -13.70 12.04
N GLN A 172 2.17 -13.55 12.15
CA GLN A 172 2.86 -13.38 13.43
C GLN A 172 3.97 -12.32 13.34
N HIS A 173 3.93 -11.35 14.24
CA HIS A 173 4.85 -10.19 14.27
C HIS A 173 5.87 -10.22 15.42
N GLY A 174 5.52 -10.86 16.54
CA GLY A 174 6.30 -10.85 17.78
C GLY A 174 5.85 -9.83 18.83
N GLY A 175 4.64 -9.25 18.72
CA GLY A 175 4.11 -8.29 19.69
C GLY A 175 4.50 -6.83 19.41
N GLY A 176 4.66 -6.47 18.14
CA GLY A 176 4.95 -5.12 17.64
C GLY A 176 3.82 -4.50 16.81
N GLU A 177 2.70 -5.22 16.67
CA GLU A 177 1.57 -4.88 15.83
C GLU A 177 0.51 -4.04 16.55
N THR A 178 0.04 -2.97 15.90
CA THR A 178 -1.20 -2.29 16.30
C THR A 178 -2.37 -3.20 15.98
N LYS A 179 -3.16 -3.59 16.98
CA LYS A 179 -4.43 -4.31 16.75
C LYS A 179 -5.34 -3.44 15.89
N MET A 180 -5.57 -3.88 14.66
CA MET A 180 -6.59 -3.31 13.78
C MET A 180 -7.95 -3.56 14.44
N HIS A 181 -8.58 -2.51 14.96
CA HIS A 181 -9.96 -2.60 15.45
C HIS A 181 -10.87 -2.91 14.26
N ASN A 182 -11.83 -3.83 14.42
CA ASN A 182 -12.76 -4.13 13.35
C ASN A 182 -13.82 -3.03 13.23
N HIS A 183 -13.93 -2.43 12.04
CA HIS A 183 -14.95 -1.43 11.74
C HIS A 183 -16.31 -2.05 11.32
N GLU A 184 -16.45 -3.37 11.50
CA GLU A 184 -17.64 -4.18 11.15
C GLU A 184 -18.92 -3.77 11.91
N GLY A 185 -18.81 -2.94 12.95
CA GLY A 185 -19.94 -2.40 13.72
C GLY A 185 -20.37 -0.97 13.39
N GLN A 186 -19.74 -0.27 12.44
CA GLN A 186 -20.00 1.17 12.20
C GLN A 186 -21.13 1.49 11.19
N HIS A 187 -21.91 0.50 10.75
CA HIS A 187 -23.02 0.71 9.78
C HIS A 187 -24.43 0.45 10.30
N ASP A 188 -24.62 -0.12 11.50
CA ASP A 188 -25.94 -0.32 12.13
C ASP A 188 -26.21 0.72 13.23
N GLY A 189 -26.40 1.99 12.82
CA GLY A 189 -26.47 3.15 13.72
C GLY A 189 -27.75 4.01 13.65
N GLN A 190 -28.72 3.69 12.79
CA GLN A 190 -30.00 4.42 12.70
C GLN A 190 -31.20 3.49 12.51
N LYS A 191 -31.71 2.96 13.61
CA LYS A 191 -33.13 2.61 13.76
C LYS A 191 -33.64 3.09 15.11
N GLU A 192 -34.83 3.68 15.08
CA GLU A 192 -35.45 4.35 16.22
C GLU A 192 -35.99 3.35 17.25
N ALA A 193 -35.88 3.69 18.53
CA ALA A 193 -36.61 3.04 19.62
C ALA A 193 -37.07 4.11 20.62
N ALA A 194 -38.29 4.61 20.43
CA ALA A 194 -38.87 5.63 21.29
C ALA A 194 -39.71 5.02 22.43
N ALA A 195 -39.67 5.69 23.60
CA ALA A 195 -40.54 5.53 24.77
C ALA A 195 -40.48 4.22 25.60
N GLY A 196 -40.35 4.37 26.92
CA GLY A 196 -40.47 3.30 27.91
C GLY A 196 -39.86 3.68 29.27
N HIS A 197 -40.69 4.13 30.23
CA HIS A 197 -40.25 4.49 31.59
C HIS A 197 -40.17 3.28 32.53
N HIS A 198 -39.30 3.34 33.55
CA HIS A 198 -39.68 3.26 34.98
C HIS A 198 -38.47 3.60 35.89
N ASP A 199 -38.62 3.53 37.22
CA ASP A 199 -38.12 4.59 38.11
C ASP A 199 -37.32 4.14 39.37
N ALA A 200 -36.52 5.08 39.90
CA ALA A 200 -35.99 5.27 41.27
C ALA A 200 -35.19 4.19 42.04
N GLY A 201 -34.00 4.61 42.55
CA GLY A 201 -33.68 4.45 43.98
C GLY A 201 -32.22 4.13 44.40
N GLY A 202 -31.52 5.07 45.08
CA GLY A 202 -30.46 4.73 46.06
C GLY A 202 -29.09 5.45 46.00
N ALA A 203 -29.02 6.66 46.58
CA ALA A 203 -27.88 7.38 47.24
C ALA A 203 -26.38 6.97 47.11
N GLU A 204 -25.54 8.01 46.87
CA GLU A 204 -24.29 8.43 47.60
C GLU A 204 -23.11 7.42 47.77
N GLU A 205 -21.81 7.72 47.73
CA GLU A 205 -20.92 8.93 47.59
C GLU A 205 -19.53 8.40 47.06
N VAL A 206 -18.44 9.07 46.64
CA VAL A 206 -17.83 10.45 46.60
C VAL A 206 -17.07 10.58 45.23
N ALA A 207 -16.71 11.75 44.66
CA ALA A 207 -15.65 12.75 44.95
C ALA A 207 -14.20 12.17 45.09
N GLU A 208 -13.13 12.76 44.53
CA GLU A 208 -12.93 14.04 43.82
C GLU A 208 -11.84 13.97 42.69
N SER A 209 -11.45 15.13 42.15
CA SER A 209 -10.61 15.49 40.98
C SER A 209 -9.07 15.32 41.20
N ASP A 210 -8.10 15.77 40.36
CA ASP A 210 -7.93 16.79 39.29
C ASP A 210 -6.89 16.31 38.23
N ASP A 211 -6.54 16.98 37.13
CA ASP A 211 -6.62 18.41 36.75
C ASP A 211 -6.76 18.60 35.20
N HIS A 212 -6.95 19.84 34.74
CA HIS A 212 -7.28 20.24 33.35
C HIS A 212 -6.07 20.52 32.43
N HIS A 213 -6.33 20.59 31.11
CA HIS A 213 -6.00 21.81 30.33
C HIS A 213 -6.71 21.88 28.95
N ASP A 214 -7.77 22.68 28.89
CA ASP A 214 -8.37 23.27 27.68
C ASP A 214 -7.50 24.47 27.15
N ASP A 215 -7.73 25.16 26.03
CA ASP A 215 -8.86 25.13 25.07
C ASP A 215 -8.50 25.54 23.60
N LYS A 216 -9.54 25.56 22.73
CA LYS A 216 -9.59 25.78 21.26
C LYS A 216 -9.15 27.17 20.76
N ASN A 217 -8.83 27.22 19.45
CA ASN A 217 -9.20 28.32 18.52
C ASN A 217 -8.97 27.85 17.05
N SER A 218 -9.82 28.03 16.04
CA SER A 218 -11.25 28.38 15.97
C SER A 218 -11.85 27.84 14.65
N ALA A 219 -13.18 27.83 14.52
CA ALA A 219 -13.88 27.31 13.33
C ALA A 219 -14.06 28.37 12.22
N HIS A 220 -14.23 27.91 10.98
CA HIS A 220 -14.96 28.62 9.93
C HIS A 220 -15.87 27.63 9.20
N LEU A 221 -17.18 27.85 9.32
CA LEU A 221 -18.23 27.27 8.50
C LEU A 221 -18.82 28.37 7.62
N HIS A 222 -19.20 28.04 6.40
CA HIS A 222 -20.11 28.82 5.56
C HIS A 222 -20.88 27.84 4.67
N ASP A 223 -22.20 27.84 4.80
CA ASP A 223 -23.12 26.98 4.04
C ASP A 223 -23.65 27.70 2.79
N GLU A 224 -24.10 26.87 1.83
CA GLU A 224 -25.17 27.07 0.83
C GLU A 224 -25.35 28.46 0.16
N ASP A 225 -25.07 28.55 -1.15
CA ASP A 225 -26.11 28.45 -2.21
C ASP A 225 -25.58 28.87 -3.61
N ALA A 226 -25.58 27.94 -4.59
CA ALA A 226 -25.58 28.26 -6.04
C ALA A 226 -25.92 27.03 -6.90
N ALA A 227 -26.99 27.11 -7.70
CA ALA A 227 -27.44 26.05 -8.63
C ALA A 227 -26.78 26.20 -10.04
N PRO A 228 -26.90 25.21 -10.96
CA PRO A 228 -25.91 25.01 -12.03
C PRO A 228 -26.18 25.79 -13.34
N SER A 229 -25.10 26.05 -14.08
CA SER A 229 -25.12 26.46 -15.49
C SER A 229 -25.02 25.24 -16.42
N GLN A 230 -25.90 25.14 -17.41
CA GLN A 230 -25.80 24.21 -18.53
C GLN A 230 -25.16 24.87 -19.77
N ASP A 231 -24.72 24.00 -20.69
CA ASP A 231 -24.55 24.22 -22.13
C ASP A 231 -23.60 25.34 -22.60
N GLU A 232 -22.50 24.94 -23.24
CA GLU A 232 -22.19 25.52 -24.54
C GLU A 232 -21.64 24.44 -25.48
N SER A 233 -22.43 24.10 -26.51
CA SER A 233 -22.14 23.05 -27.49
C SER A 233 -21.48 23.63 -28.74
N THR A 234 -20.40 23.04 -29.25
CA THR A 234 -19.86 23.41 -30.58
C THR A 234 -19.21 22.23 -31.33
N GLU A 235 -19.92 21.77 -32.36
CA GLU A 235 -19.52 20.87 -33.46
C GLU A 235 -18.44 21.51 -34.37
N HIS A 236 -17.69 20.85 -35.27
CA HIS A 236 -17.53 19.44 -35.69
C HIS A 236 -16.21 19.33 -36.51
N ALA A 237 -15.60 18.15 -36.57
CA ALA A 237 -14.73 17.74 -37.69
C ALA A 237 -14.65 16.20 -37.75
N HIS A 238 -14.86 15.60 -38.92
CA HIS A 238 -14.97 14.14 -39.09
C HIS A 238 -13.70 13.48 -39.61
N THR A 239 -13.47 12.23 -39.19
CA THR A 239 -12.93 11.15 -40.03
C THR A 239 -13.65 9.85 -39.70
N GLU A 240 -13.92 9.00 -40.69
CA GLU A 240 -14.81 7.83 -40.60
C GLU A 240 -14.07 6.53 -40.21
N GLY A 241 -14.75 5.58 -39.56
CA GLY A 241 -14.25 4.20 -39.44
C GLY A 241 -14.96 3.29 -38.42
N ALA A 242 -15.47 2.15 -38.91
CA ALA A 242 -15.84 0.90 -38.21
C ALA A 242 -17.01 0.88 -37.18
N ASP A 243 -18.11 0.26 -37.64
CA ASP A 243 -19.00 -0.70 -36.96
C ASP A 243 -19.45 -0.50 -35.49
N ALA A 244 -20.77 -0.34 -35.32
CA ALA A 244 -21.44 -0.31 -34.02
C ALA A 244 -22.00 -1.69 -33.57
N PRO A 245 -21.90 -2.06 -32.29
CA PRO A 245 -22.71 -3.13 -31.67
C PRO A 245 -24.11 -2.64 -31.26
N ALA A 246 -25.05 -3.57 -31.05
CA ALA A 246 -26.46 -3.28 -30.80
C ALA A 246 -26.82 -2.90 -29.35
N ASP A 247 -28.02 -2.33 -29.17
CA ASP A 247 -28.66 -1.96 -27.89
C ASP A 247 -28.64 -3.13 -26.89
N GLN A 248 -28.10 -2.90 -25.68
CA GLN A 248 -27.99 -3.94 -24.66
C GLN A 248 -29.34 -4.18 -23.97
N PRO A 249 -29.67 -5.44 -23.56
CA PRO A 249 -30.90 -5.73 -22.85
C PRO A 249 -30.94 -5.00 -21.50
N LYS A 250 -32.01 -4.23 -21.27
CA LYS A 250 -32.14 -3.28 -20.14
C LYS A 250 -32.55 -3.93 -18.82
N THR A 251 -32.47 -5.26 -18.76
CA THR A 251 -32.84 -6.14 -17.66
C THR A 251 -31.78 -7.23 -17.52
N HIS A 252 -31.36 -7.52 -16.29
CA HIS A 252 -30.49 -8.66 -16.01
C HIS A 252 -31.03 -9.47 -14.82
N THR A 253 -30.77 -10.78 -14.83
CA THR A 253 -31.21 -11.72 -13.79
C THR A 253 -30.03 -12.08 -12.88
N HIS A 254 -30.22 -11.95 -11.57
CA HIS A 254 -29.23 -12.36 -10.58
C HIS A 254 -29.29 -13.89 -10.31
N ALA A 255 -28.25 -14.42 -9.66
CA ALA A 255 -28.14 -15.85 -9.34
C ALA A 255 -29.20 -16.38 -8.35
N ASP A 256 -29.98 -15.49 -7.72
CA ASP A 256 -31.14 -15.84 -6.89
C ASP A 256 -32.48 -15.87 -7.67
N GLY A 257 -32.42 -15.65 -8.99
CA GLY A 257 -33.58 -15.66 -9.90
C GLY A 257 -34.34 -14.33 -9.98
N LYS A 258 -33.90 -13.26 -9.31
CA LYS A 258 -34.55 -11.94 -9.41
C LYS A 258 -34.04 -11.16 -10.63
N GLU A 259 -34.97 -10.53 -11.35
CA GLU A 259 -34.67 -9.61 -12.45
C GLU A 259 -34.62 -8.17 -11.97
N HIS A 260 -33.65 -7.40 -12.49
CA HIS A 260 -33.52 -5.97 -12.23
C HIS A 260 -33.48 -5.20 -13.55
N THR A 261 -34.38 -4.22 -13.70
CA THR A 261 -34.55 -3.41 -14.93
C THR A 261 -34.16 -1.97 -14.63
N HIS A 262 -33.32 -1.38 -15.48
CA HIS A 262 -32.88 0.00 -15.29
C HIS A 262 -33.86 0.97 -15.97
N ALA A 263 -34.53 1.79 -15.16
CA ALA A 263 -35.28 2.95 -15.64
C ALA A 263 -34.33 4.04 -16.18
N LYS A 264 -34.88 4.94 -16.99
CA LYS A 264 -34.16 6.03 -17.67
C LYS A 264 -33.98 7.25 -16.76
#